data_AF-A0AAU2U5I6-F1
#
_entry.id   AF-A0AAU2U5I6-F1
#
_cell.length_a   1.000
_cell.length_b   1.000
_cell.length_c   1.000
_cell.angle_alpha   90.00
_cell.angle_beta   90.00
_cell.angle_gamma   90.00
#
_symmetry.space_group_name_H-M   'P 1'
#
loop_
_entity.id
_entity.type
_entity.pdbx_description
1 polymer ?
#
loop_
_entity_poly.entity_id
_entity_poly.type
_entity_poly.pdbx_seq_one_letter_code
_entity_poly.pdbx_strand_id
1 'polypeptide(L)'
;MRRTRHPAQGRHTAANVNDVTQTLALVDGIPPVAGKPGRPRRRPDSLLGDKAYDSKAVRHQLRRRRILPVISRKGAPNIKGLGKLRHVVEQTFALLHQFKRLAVRWERRTELHDAFVSLACSLICWRRLKKAQP
;
A
#
# COMPACT_ATOMS: atom_id res chain seq x y z
N MET A 1 1.73 -7.09 22.67
CA MET A 1 1.76 -6.22 21.46
C MET A 1 0.91 -6.86 20.36
N ARG A 2 -0.27 -6.31 20.03
CA ARG A 2 -1.21 -6.96 19.09
C ARG A 2 -0.65 -6.93 17.67
N ARG A 3 -0.25 -8.09 17.12
CA ARG A 3 0.15 -8.26 15.71
C ARG A 3 -1.09 -8.09 14.81
N THR A 4 -1.49 -6.86 14.50
CA THR A 4 -2.36 -6.59 13.35
C THR A 4 -1.52 -6.76 12.09
N ARG A 5 -1.68 -7.89 11.41
CA ARG A 5 -1.13 -8.05 10.06
C ARG A 5 -1.97 -7.16 9.14
N HIS A 6 -1.34 -6.14 8.55
CA HIS A 6 -1.97 -5.33 7.51
C HIS A 6 -1.68 -6.01 6.17
N PRO A 7 -2.70 -6.20 5.30
CA PRO A 7 -2.44 -6.70 3.96
C PRO A 7 -1.59 -5.68 3.22
N ALA A 8 -0.51 -6.13 2.59
CA ALA A 8 0.25 -5.34 1.64
C ALA A 8 -0.10 -5.81 0.23
N GLN A 9 -0.46 -4.87 -0.64
CA GLN A 9 -0.63 -5.10 -2.06
C GLN A 9 0.05 -3.97 -2.82
N GLY A 10 0.79 -4.32 -3.86
CA GLY A 10 1.39 -3.39 -4.80
C GLY A 10 0.91 -3.69 -6.22
N ARG A 11 0.86 -2.66 -7.06
CA ARG A 11 0.56 -2.80 -8.49
C ARG A 11 1.46 -1.85 -9.26
N HIS A 12 2.13 -2.35 -10.30
CA HIS A 12 2.85 -1.51 -11.24
C HIS A 12 1.90 -1.00 -12.33
N THR A 13 1.99 0.29 -12.62
CA THR A 13 1.19 1.00 -13.62
C THR A 13 2.11 1.65 -14.64
N ALA A 14 1.63 1.82 -15.87
CA ALA A 14 2.37 2.59 -16.88
C ALA A 14 2.33 4.09 -16.51
N ALA A 15 3.36 4.84 -16.92
CA ALA A 15 3.55 6.25 -16.52
C ALA A 15 2.39 7.19 -16.89
N ASN A 16 1.54 6.81 -17.86
CA ASN A 16 0.40 7.61 -18.32
C ASN A 16 -0.96 7.13 -17.76
N VAL A 17 -0.97 6.26 -16.75
CA VAL A 17 -2.21 5.80 -16.11
C VAL A 17 -2.46 6.66 -14.88
N ASN A 18 -3.62 7.32 -14.83
CA ASN A 18 -3.99 8.14 -13.69
C ASN A 18 -4.17 7.25 -12.44
N ASP A 19 -3.38 7.50 -11.39
CA ASP A 19 -3.39 6.71 -10.15
C ASP A 19 -4.78 6.63 -9.46
N VAL A 20 -5.63 7.64 -9.69
CA VAL A 20 -7.04 7.66 -9.24
C VAL A 20 -7.83 6.48 -9.81
N THR A 21 -7.53 6.07 -11.05
CA THR A 21 -8.21 4.93 -11.71
C THR A 21 -7.77 3.58 -11.12
N GLN A 22 -6.56 3.50 -10.58
CA GLN A 22 -5.98 2.27 -10.06
C GLN A 22 -6.29 2.06 -8.58
N THR A 23 -6.67 3.13 -7.87
CA THR A 23 -6.99 3.12 -6.44
C THR A 23 -8.06 2.07 -6.09
N LEU A 24 -9.14 2.00 -6.87
CA LEU A 24 -10.24 1.06 -6.58
C LEU A 24 -9.85 -0.38 -6.87
N ALA A 25 -9.11 -0.61 -7.96
CA ALA A 25 -8.60 -1.93 -8.30
C ALA A 25 -7.63 -2.46 -7.24
N LEU A 26 -6.79 -1.58 -6.68
CA LEU A 26 -5.87 -1.94 -5.60
C LEU A 26 -6.62 -2.24 -4.30
N VAL A 27 -7.64 -1.47 -3.94
CA VAL A 27 -8.45 -1.76 -2.75
C VAL A 27 -9.25 -3.07 -2.88
N ASP A 28 -9.76 -3.35 -4.07
CA ASP A 28 -10.54 -4.56 -4.33
C ASP A 28 -9.68 -5.83 -4.42
N GLY A 29 -8.41 -5.68 -4.79
CA GLY A 29 -7.46 -6.79 -4.87
C GLY A 29 -6.92 -7.26 -3.52
N ILE A 30 -7.26 -6.59 -2.41
CA ILE A 30 -6.66 -6.87 -1.10
C ILE A 30 -7.01 -8.31 -0.68
N PRO A 31 -6.01 -9.20 -0.52
CA PRO A 31 -6.27 -10.57 -0.12
C PRO A 31 -6.86 -10.61 1.31
N PRO A 32 -7.72 -11.58 1.63
CA PRO A 32 -8.24 -11.75 2.98
C PRO A 32 -7.08 -11.95 3.96
N VAL A 33 -7.01 -11.11 4.98
CA VAL A 33 -6.00 -11.30 6.04
C VAL A 33 -6.59 -12.17 7.14
N ALA A 34 -6.05 -13.38 7.26
CA ALA A 34 -6.27 -14.24 8.40
C ALA A 34 -5.44 -13.76 9.61
N GLY A 35 -6.00 -13.86 10.82
CA GLY A 35 -5.22 -13.56 12.03
C GLY A 35 -6.01 -13.32 13.32
N LYS A 36 -7.31 -13.02 13.26
CA LYS A 36 -8.20 -13.04 14.42
C LYS A 36 -9.28 -14.11 14.23
N PRO A 37 -9.73 -14.81 15.30
CA PRO A 37 -10.89 -15.69 15.21
C PRO A 37 -12.09 -14.96 14.61
N GLY A 38 -12.75 -15.57 13.61
CA GLY A 38 -13.87 -14.98 12.87
C GLY A 38 -13.63 -14.89 11.36
N ARG A 39 -14.62 -14.36 10.62
CA ARG A 39 -14.58 -14.24 9.16
C ARG A 39 -13.38 -13.38 8.72
N PRO A 40 -12.50 -13.87 7.83
CA PRO A 40 -11.34 -13.10 7.36
C PRO A 40 -11.75 -11.72 6.83
N ARG A 41 -11.08 -10.68 7.31
CA ARG A 41 -11.33 -9.32 6.86
C ARG A 41 -10.80 -9.16 5.43
N ARG A 42 -11.69 -8.75 4.52
CA ARG A 42 -11.36 -8.46 3.11
C ARG A 42 -11.17 -6.98 2.81
N ARG A 43 -11.57 -6.08 3.72
CA ARG A 43 -11.53 -4.62 3.51
C ARG A 43 -10.98 -3.86 4.71
N PRO A 44 -10.15 -2.83 4.47
CA PRO A 44 -9.67 -1.94 5.53
C PRO A 44 -10.80 -1.00 5.99
N ASP A 45 -10.73 -0.52 7.24
CA ASP A 45 -11.70 0.46 7.78
C ASP A 45 -11.49 1.85 7.18
N SER A 46 -10.24 2.17 6.84
CA SER A 46 -9.83 3.44 6.26
C SER A 46 -8.76 3.26 5.19
N LEU A 47 -8.77 4.14 4.19
CA LEU A 47 -7.74 4.24 3.18
C LEU A 47 -7.00 5.57 3.35
N LEU A 48 -5.71 5.49 3.63
CA LEU A 48 -4.83 6.64 3.59
C LEU A 48 -4.28 6.83 2.19
N GLY A 49 -4.26 8.08 1.72
CA GLY A 49 -3.72 8.40 0.40
C GLY A 49 -3.29 9.84 0.29
N ASP A 50 -2.41 10.09 -0.68
CA ASP A 50 -1.92 11.42 -0.95
C ASP A 50 -2.97 12.33 -1.58
N LYS A 51 -2.77 13.63 -1.43
CA LYS A 51 -3.65 14.68 -1.98
C LYS A 51 -3.87 14.55 -3.50
N ALA A 52 -2.91 13.97 -4.22
CA ALA A 52 -3.02 13.68 -5.65
C ALA A 52 -4.19 12.72 -5.96
N TYR A 53 -4.50 11.79 -5.05
CA TYR A 53 -5.59 10.81 -5.15
C TYR A 53 -6.97 11.38 -4.82
N ASP A 54 -7.07 12.68 -4.50
CA ASP A 54 -8.34 13.32 -4.23
C ASP A 54 -9.23 13.38 -5.49
N SER A 55 -10.30 12.59 -5.48
CA SER A 55 -11.35 12.58 -6.49
C SER A 55 -12.70 12.30 -5.85
N LYS A 56 -13.73 13.05 -6.26
CA LYS A 56 -15.12 12.85 -5.80
C LYS A 56 -15.61 11.43 -6.09
N ALA A 57 -15.30 10.91 -7.28
CA ALA A 57 -15.70 9.57 -7.70
C ALA A 57 -15.06 8.49 -6.82
N VAL A 58 -13.75 8.57 -6.57
CA VAL A 58 -13.03 7.61 -5.72
C VAL A 58 -13.54 7.66 -4.28
N ARG A 59 -13.72 8.86 -3.71
CA ARG A 59 -14.28 8.99 -2.35
C ARG A 59 -15.68 8.38 -2.23
N HIS A 60 -16.53 8.58 -3.24
CA HIS A 60 -17.86 7.98 -3.28
C HIS A 60 -17.79 6.45 -3.32
N GLN A 61 -16.94 5.89 -4.18
CA GLN A 61 -16.76 4.43 -4.29
C GLN A 61 -16.16 3.81 -3.01
N LEU A 62 -15.22 4.49 -2.35
CA LEU A 62 -14.67 4.04 -1.06
C LEU A 62 -15.75 4.02 0.02
N ARG A 63 -16.58 5.06 0.11
CA ARG A 63 -17.72 5.09 1.06
C ARG A 63 -18.75 4.01 0.78
N ARG A 64 -19.09 3.73 -0.49
CA ARG A 64 -19.95 2.60 -0.87
C ARG A 64 -19.39 1.26 -0.38
N ARG A 65 -18.07 1.15 -0.30
CA ARG A 65 -17.37 -0.05 0.21
C ARG A 65 -17.22 -0.07 1.73
N ARG A 66 -17.76 0.92 2.44
CA ARG A 66 -17.61 1.17 3.88
C ARG A 66 -16.14 1.42 4.30
N ILE A 67 -15.38 2.06 3.43
CA ILE A 67 -13.98 2.43 3.66
C ILE A 67 -13.91 3.94 3.80
N LEU A 68 -13.34 4.43 4.91
CA LEU A 68 -13.19 5.86 5.15
C LEU A 68 -12.01 6.43 4.33
N PRO A 69 -12.23 7.35 3.37
CA PRO A 69 -11.13 7.96 2.62
C PRO A 69 -10.43 9.05 3.45
N VAL A 70 -9.29 8.69 4.04
CA VAL A 70 -8.39 9.60 4.76
C VAL A 70 -7.39 10.19 3.77
N ILE A 71 -7.92 11.04 2.89
CA ILE A 71 -7.18 11.73 1.82
C ILE A 71 -7.39 13.23 2.00
N SER A 72 -6.32 14.03 2.01
CA SER A 72 -6.42 15.50 2.05
C SER A 72 -7.12 16.03 0.80
N ARG A 73 -7.99 17.04 0.92
CA ARG A 73 -8.66 17.64 -0.25
C ARG A 73 -7.73 18.62 -0.97
N LYS A 74 -7.80 18.65 -2.30
CA LYS A 74 -7.14 19.70 -3.12
C LYS A 74 -7.65 21.08 -2.71
N GLY A 75 -6.74 22.05 -2.60
CA GLY A 75 -7.06 23.41 -2.11
C GLY A 75 -7.29 23.56 -0.60
N ALA A 76 -7.40 22.46 0.17
CA ALA A 76 -7.55 22.50 1.62
C ALA A 76 -6.22 22.25 2.36
N PRO A 77 -6.10 22.66 3.64
CA PRO A 77 -4.99 22.26 4.49
C PRO A 77 -4.92 20.72 4.63
N ASN A 78 -3.70 20.22 4.80
CA ASN A 78 -3.47 18.79 4.96
C ASN A 78 -4.03 18.27 6.29
N ILE A 79 -4.52 17.02 6.31
CA ILE A 79 -4.99 16.39 7.54
C ILE A 79 -3.79 16.22 8.49
N LYS A 80 -3.92 16.74 9.72
CA LYS A 80 -2.87 16.62 10.76
C LYS A 80 -2.60 15.15 11.08
N GLY A 81 -1.33 14.78 11.21
CA GLY A 81 -0.91 13.42 11.56
C GLY A 81 -0.79 12.42 10.40
N LEU A 82 -1.21 12.78 9.18
CA LEU A 82 -1.01 11.94 7.97
C LEU A 82 0.46 11.56 7.76
N GLY A 83 1.39 12.48 8.02
CA GLY A 83 2.84 12.24 7.85
C GLY A 83 3.36 11.07 8.68
N LYS A 84 2.86 10.89 9.92
CA LYS A 84 3.28 9.76 10.79
C LYS A 84 2.85 8.41 10.21
N LEU A 85 1.68 8.37 9.57
CA LEU A 85 1.17 7.14 8.96
C LEU A 85 1.81 6.90 7.58
N ARG A 86 2.12 7.96 6.83
CA ARG A 86 2.91 7.90 5.60
C ARG A 86 4.31 7.33 5.83
N HIS A 87 4.92 7.65 6.97
CA HIS A 87 6.26 7.15 7.31
C HIS A 87 6.39 5.63 7.19
N VAL A 88 5.34 4.85 7.48
CA VAL A 88 5.36 3.38 7.35
C VAL A 88 5.53 2.95 5.89
N VAL A 89 4.83 3.62 4.98
CA VAL A 89 4.91 3.38 3.53
C VAL A 89 6.27 3.84 3.00
N GLU A 90 6.70 5.04 3.38
CA GLU A 90 7.99 5.62 3.01
C GLU A 90 9.17 4.75 3.50
N GLN A 91 9.09 4.22 4.72
CA GLN A 91 10.09 3.27 5.26
C GLN A 91 10.13 1.97 4.45
N THR A 92 8.98 1.50 3.96
CA THR A 92 8.92 0.28 3.13
C THR A 92 9.60 0.54 1.78
N PHE A 93 9.33 1.68 1.13
CA PHE A 93 10.03 2.07 -0.09
C PHE A 93 11.53 2.27 0.12
N ALA A 94 11.94 2.87 1.24
CA ALA A 94 13.36 3.02 1.57
C ALA A 94 14.07 1.66 1.67
N LEU A 95 13.43 0.65 2.28
CA LEU A 95 13.96 -0.71 2.35
C LEU A 95 14.02 -1.39 0.98
N LEU A 96 13.03 -1.17 0.12
CA LEU A 96 13.07 -1.66 -1.26
C LEU A 96 14.19 -0.99 -2.07
N HIS A 97 14.44 0.30 -1.87
CA HIS A 97 15.51 1.03 -2.55
C HIS A 97 16.91 0.63 -2.09
N GLN A 98 17.07 -0.03 -0.94
CA GLN A 98 18.37 -0.63 -0.57
C GLN A 98 18.80 -1.73 -1.55
N PHE A 99 17.84 -2.37 -2.22
CA PHE A 99 18.11 -3.23 -3.36
C PHE A 99 18.33 -2.30 -4.57
N LYS A 100 19.59 -1.94 -4.87
CA LYS A 100 19.97 -0.99 -5.94
C LYS A 100 19.27 -1.25 -7.28
N ARG A 101 19.02 -2.53 -7.58
CA ARG A 101 18.33 -3.00 -8.78
C ARG A 101 16.83 -2.64 -8.84
N LEU A 102 16.20 -2.42 -7.69
CA LEU A 102 14.83 -1.94 -7.57
C LEU A 102 14.77 -0.40 -7.45
N ALA A 103 15.82 0.23 -6.93
CA ALA A 103 15.89 1.70 -6.85
C ALA A 103 15.91 2.36 -8.22
N VAL A 104 16.62 1.75 -9.18
CA VAL A 104 16.59 2.14 -10.59
C VAL A 104 16.06 0.97 -11.39
N ARG A 105 14.90 1.14 -12.03
CA ARG A 105 14.27 0.08 -12.83
C ARG A 105 15.04 -0.13 -14.14
N TRP A 106 15.88 -1.15 -14.17
CA TRP A 106 16.59 -1.59 -15.38
C TRP A 106 15.80 -2.63 -16.19
N GLU A 107 14.87 -3.34 -15.55
CA GLU A 107 14.06 -4.37 -16.19
C GLU A 107 13.04 -3.78 -17.17
N ARG A 108 13.22 -4.08 -18.47
CA ARG A 108 12.26 -3.73 -19.52
C ARG A 108 10.92 -4.45 -19.36
N ARG A 109 10.94 -5.71 -18.91
CA ARG A 109 9.73 -6.51 -18.64
C ARG A 109 9.18 -6.25 -17.25
N THR A 110 7.90 -5.93 -17.15
CA THR A 110 7.18 -5.70 -15.89
C THR A 110 7.17 -6.95 -15.02
N GLU A 111 6.96 -8.13 -15.60
CA GLU A 111 6.92 -9.41 -14.88
C GLU A 111 8.21 -9.69 -14.10
N LEU A 112 9.37 -9.40 -14.72
CA LEU A 112 10.66 -9.56 -14.06
C LEU A 112 10.81 -8.58 -12.89
N HIS A 113 10.39 -7.33 -13.09
CA HIS A 113 10.41 -6.33 -12.04
C HIS A 113 9.50 -6.72 -10.86
N ASP A 114 8.28 -7.16 -11.14
CA ASP A 114 7.31 -7.63 -10.14
C ASP A 114 7.85 -8.83 -9.34
N ALA A 115 8.56 -9.74 -10.01
CA ALA A 115 9.23 -10.87 -9.36
C ALA A 115 10.35 -10.41 -8.41
N PHE A 116 11.18 -9.44 -8.80
CA PHE A 116 12.23 -8.89 -7.93
C PHE A 116 11.64 -8.13 -6.73
N VAL A 117 10.58 -7.36 -6.94
CA VAL A 117 9.86 -6.68 -5.84
C VAL A 117 9.31 -7.72 -4.86
N SER A 118 8.69 -8.79 -5.36
CA SER A 118 8.15 -9.87 -4.52
C SER A 118 9.24 -10.60 -3.72
N LEU A 119 10.40 -10.85 -4.35
CA LEU A 119 11.57 -11.45 -3.69
C LEU A 119 12.13 -10.52 -2.60
N ALA A 120 12.29 -9.23 -2.89
CA ALA A 120 12.77 -8.24 -1.92
C ALA A 120 11.83 -8.12 -0.71
N CYS A 121 10.51 -8.05 -0.94
CA CYS A 121 9.50 -8.08 0.11
C CYS A 121 9.63 -9.33 0.99
N SER A 122 9.80 -10.50 0.38
CA SER A 122 9.98 -11.78 1.09
C SER A 122 11.23 -11.76 1.98
N LEU A 123 12.36 -11.24 1.47
CA LEU A 123 13.60 -11.11 2.23
C LEU A 123 13.48 -10.10 3.39
N ILE A 124 12.82 -8.97 3.18
CA ILE A 124 12.55 -7.98 4.24
C ILE A 124 11.69 -8.62 5.35
N CYS A 125 10.62 -9.31 4.97
CA CYS A 125 9.75 -10.02 5.92
C CYS A 125 10.53 -11.09 6.70
N TRP A 126 11.35 -11.90 6.03
CA TRP A 126 12.19 -12.92 6.65
C TRP A 126 13.16 -12.33 7.68
N ARG A 127 13.89 -11.27 7.32
CA ARG A 127 14.82 -10.58 8.23
C ARG A 127 14.11 -10.02 9.47
N ARG A 128 12.91 -9.45 9.28
CA ARG A 128 12.09 -8.94 10.40
C ARG A 128 11.55 -10.05 11.30
N LEU A 129 11.17 -11.19 10.72
CA LEU A 129 10.71 -12.35 11.49
C LEU A 129 11.84 -12.95 12.33
N LYS A 130 13.04 -13.14 11.74
CA LYS A 130 14.22 -13.62 12.47
C LYS A 130 14.60 -12.70 13.62
N LYS A 131 14.56 -11.37 13.43
CA LYS A 131 14.84 -10.40 14.50
C LYS A 131 13.76 -10.38 15.60
N ALA A 132 12.56 -10.86 15.31
CA ALA A 132 11.42 -10.88 16.24
C ALA A 132 11.23 -12.23 16.95
N GLN A 133 12.05 -13.23 16.63
CA GLN A 133 12.19 -14.44 17.46
C GLN A 133 13.16 -14.09 18.60
N PRO A 134 12.78 -14.34 19.87
CA PRO A 134 13.61 -14.04 21.03
C PRO A 134 14.91 -14.85 21.03
#